data_AF-A0A5J4PHA8-F1
#
_entry.id   AF-A0A5J4PHA8-F1
#
_cell.length_a   1.000
_cell.length_b   1.000
_cell.length_c   1.000
_cell.angle_alpha   90.00
_cell.angle_beta   90.00
_cell.angle_gamma   90.00
#
_symmetry.space_group_name_H-M   'P 1'
#
loop_
_entity.id
_entity.type
_entity.pdbx_description
1 polymer ?
#
loop_
_entity_poly.entity_id
_entity_poly.type
_entity_poly.pdbx_seq_one_letter_code
_entity_poly.pdbx_strand_id
1 'polypeptide(L)'
;PRAKELERRVILSQYIMRSNNTGEIPPPETGLVYNSWYGRPHLEMHWWHSVHHALWGHPELLEKSMGWYKDAAYSPAKSIAARQGFDGVRWMKMTDNWAGEAPSSVGSFLIWQQPHFIYFAELLYRANPTPETTDKYKTLVFETAKCMASFVTYDAANDRYLLKGYIPAQETLGATETVTSPFELAYWHWGLSTAQRWRERACLGREPEWDHILPKFIFGIEITSVSVARIKRNATVFRTIVFRVACPLMHIGSIE
;
A
#
# COMPACT_ATOMS: atom_id res chain seq x y z
N PRO A 1 18.92 27.27 14.18
CA PRO A 1 19.01 26.82 15.60
C PRO A 1 18.79 25.30 15.85
N ARG A 2 17.91 24.59 15.12
CA ARG A 2 17.60 23.16 15.39
C ARG A 2 18.32 22.14 14.47
N ALA A 3 19.32 22.56 13.72
CA ALA A 3 20.00 21.70 12.73
C ALA A 3 20.58 20.42 13.35
N LYS A 4 21.30 20.53 14.47
CA LYS A 4 21.89 19.36 15.17
C LYS A 4 20.84 18.34 15.65
N GLU A 5 19.69 18.82 16.11
CA GLU A 5 18.62 17.92 16.55
C GLU A 5 17.94 17.22 15.36
N LEU A 6 17.79 17.91 14.23
CA LEU A 6 17.28 17.30 13.00
C LEU A 6 18.23 16.20 12.50
N GLU A 7 19.52 16.50 12.43
CA GLU A 7 20.56 15.53 12.06
C GLU A 7 20.54 14.30 12.97
N ARG A 8 20.51 14.51 14.30
CA ARG A 8 20.41 13.41 15.29
C ARG A 8 19.19 12.54 15.05
N ARG A 9 18.02 13.13 14.78
CA ARG A 9 16.78 12.37 14.51
C ARG A 9 16.87 11.59 13.21
N VAL A 10 17.40 12.18 12.15
CA VAL A 10 17.56 11.50 10.86
C VAL A 10 18.49 10.30 10.99
N ILE A 11 19.66 10.48 11.63
CA ILE A 11 20.63 9.39 11.84
C ILE A 11 20.03 8.30 12.73
N LEU A 12 19.38 8.69 13.84
CA LEU A 12 18.76 7.73 14.75
C LEU A 12 17.63 6.94 14.07
N SER A 13 16.76 7.61 13.31
CA SER A 13 15.69 6.95 12.55
C SER A 13 16.27 5.97 11.54
N GLN A 14 17.31 6.36 10.77
CA GLN A 14 17.97 5.44 9.84
C GLN A 14 18.55 4.21 10.54
N TYR A 15 19.21 4.40 11.67
CA TYR A 15 19.78 3.31 12.46
C TYR A 15 18.70 2.34 12.98
N ILE A 16 17.62 2.89 13.58
CA ILE A 16 16.52 2.07 14.12
C ILE A 16 15.82 1.31 13.00
N MET A 17 15.48 1.98 11.90
CA MET A 17 14.78 1.37 10.78
C MET A 17 15.61 0.26 10.14
N ARG A 18 16.91 0.50 9.91
CA ARG A 18 17.80 -0.51 9.36
C ARG A 18 17.89 -1.75 10.25
N SER A 19 18.09 -1.54 11.55
CA SER A 19 18.27 -2.65 12.51
C SER A 19 17.03 -3.53 12.66
N ASN A 20 15.84 -2.94 12.51
CA ASN A 20 14.59 -3.65 12.72
C ASN A 20 14.03 -4.31 11.46
N ASN A 21 14.32 -3.77 10.27
CA ASN A 21 13.48 -4.04 9.10
C ASN A 21 14.21 -4.46 7.81
N THR A 22 15.54 -4.54 7.81
CA THR A 22 16.33 -4.84 6.58
C THR A 22 16.78 -6.31 6.48
N GLY A 23 15.97 -7.21 7.03
CA GLY A 23 16.17 -8.65 6.92
C GLY A 23 15.77 -9.20 5.54
N GLU A 24 15.98 -10.51 5.34
CA GLU A 24 15.57 -11.22 4.12
C GLU A 24 14.07 -11.50 4.07
N ILE A 25 13.38 -11.36 5.19
CA ILE A 25 11.95 -11.57 5.33
C ILE A 25 11.30 -10.21 5.61
N PRO A 26 10.13 -9.90 5.03
CA PRO A 26 9.40 -8.69 5.33
C PRO A 26 9.19 -8.49 6.84
N PRO A 27 9.29 -7.24 7.34
CA PRO A 27 9.24 -6.98 8.76
C PRO A 27 7.83 -7.15 9.35
N PRO A 28 7.73 -7.46 10.65
CA PRO A 28 6.49 -7.25 11.40
C PRO A 28 6.21 -5.75 11.61
N GLU A 29 5.00 -5.42 12.04
CA GLU A 29 4.55 -4.03 12.16
C GLU A 29 5.43 -3.18 13.08
N THR A 30 5.82 -3.71 14.23
CA THR A 30 6.68 -3.02 15.21
C THR A 30 8.15 -3.43 15.13
N GLY A 31 8.59 -4.00 14.01
CA GLY A 31 9.95 -4.52 13.88
C GLY A 31 10.30 -5.55 14.97
N LEU A 32 11.55 -5.57 15.40
CA LEU A 32 12.04 -6.51 16.42
C LEU A 32 11.84 -6.01 17.86
N VAL A 33 11.06 -4.93 18.05
CA VAL A 33 10.91 -4.26 19.35
C VAL A 33 9.78 -4.86 20.19
N TYR A 34 8.67 -5.23 19.56
CA TYR A 34 7.49 -5.74 20.24
C TYR A 34 6.75 -6.77 19.38
N ASN A 35 6.05 -7.70 20.02
CA ASN A 35 5.26 -8.73 19.34
C ASN A 35 3.83 -8.23 19.05
N SER A 36 3.69 -7.02 18.49
CA SER A 36 2.38 -6.58 17.98
C SER A 36 1.97 -7.53 16.85
N TRP A 37 0.68 -7.84 16.79
CA TRP A 37 0.14 -8.77 15.79
C TRP A 37 0.94 -10.08 15.71
N TYR A 38 1.25 -10.63 16.88
CA TYR A 38 1.98 -11.89 17.07
C TYR A 38 3.44 -11.87 16.54
N GLY A 39 4.01 -10.68 16.30
CA GLY A 39 5.38 -10.54 15.77
C GLY A 39 5.50 -11.07 14.32
N ARG A 40 4.39 -11.14 13.60
CA ARG A 40 4.32 -11.71 12.25
C ARG A 40 4.60 -10.67 11.18
N PRO A 41 5.23 -11.03 10.04
CA PRO A 41 5.36 -10.16 8.88
C PRO A 41 4.03 -9.57 8.41
N HIS A 42 4.05 -8.28 8.09
CA HIS A 42 2.93 -7.50 7.58
C HIS A 42 3.36 -6.84 6.26
N LEU A 43 2.82 -7.27 5.11
CA LEU A 43 3.38 -6.87 3.80
C LEU A 43 3.12 -5.41 3.43
N GLU A 44 2.14 -4.80 4.06
CA GLU A 44 1.93 -3.37 4.05
C GLU A 44 3.05 -2.61 4.78
N MET A 45 3.55 -3.19 5.87
CA MET A 45 4.60 -2.59 6.70
C MET A 45 5.94 -2.70 6.02
N HIS A 46 6.12 -3.68 5.12
CA HIS A 46 7.29 -3.72 4.27
C HIS A 46 7.48 -2.42 3.46
N TRP A 47 6.39 -1.79 3.01
CA TRP A 47 6.48 -0.52 2.30
C TRP A 47 6.92 0.61 3.23
N TRP A 48 6.23 0.77 4.37
CA TRP A 48 6.56 1.79 5.37
C TRP A 48 8.00 1.68 5.85
N HIS A 49 8.48 0.45 6.01
CA HIS A 49 9.75 0.15 6.65
C HIS A 49 10.94 0.05 5.70
N SER A 50 10.73 -0.08 4.39
CA SER A 50 11.85 -0.31 3.45
C SER A 50 11.98 0.72 2.33
N VAL A 51 10.90 1.40 1.90
CA VAL A 51 10.94 2.32 0.75
C VAL A 51 11.93 3.47 0.95
N HIS A 52 11.98 4.02 2.17
CA HIS A 52 12.84 5.15 2.48
C HIS A 52 14.34 4.83 2.33
N HIS A 53 14.75 3.56 2.49
CA HIS A 53 16.13 3.16 2.25
C HIS A 53 16.54 3.37 0.79
N ALA A 54 15.72 2.90 -0.15
CA ALA A 54 15.98 3.11 -1.58
C ALA A 54 15.94 4.60 -1.95
N LEU A 55 15.00 5.37 -1.38
CA LEU A 55 14.91 6.82 -1.62
C LEU A 55 16.09 7.61 -1.04
N TRP A 56 16.80 7.07 -0.05
CA TRP A 56 18.02 7.65 0.53
C TRP A 56 19.31 7.07 -0.05
N GLY A 57 19.24 6.41 -1.21
CA GLY A 57 20.43 5.91 -1.91
C GLY A 57 20.96 4.58 -1.40
N HIS A 58 20.13 3.84 -0.66
CA HIS A 58 20.43 2.49 -0.16
C HIS A 58 19.45 1.43 -0.69
N PRO A 59 19.31 1.28 -2.04
CA PRO A 59 18.39 0.31 -2.64
C PRO A 59 18.70 -1.14 -2.24
N GLU A 60 19.96 -1.46 -1.95
CA GLU A 60 20.41 -2.79 -1.53
C GLU A 60 19.75 -3.24 -0.22
N LEU A 61 19.31 -2.31 0.63
CA LEU A 61 18.61 -2.65 1.88
C LEU A 61 17.16 -3.09 1.64
N LEU A 62 16.48 -2.50 0.65
CA LEU A 62 15.17 -2.95 0.19
C LEU A 62 15.30 -4.27 -0.57
N GLU A 63 16.35 -4.43 -1.37
CA GLU A 63 16.53 -5.59 -2.23
C GLU A 63 16.67 -6.92 -1.46
N LYS A 64 17.21 -6.89 -0.24
CA LYS A 64 17.41 -8.08 0.61
C LYS A 64 16.15 -8.92 0.80
N SER A 65 15.01 -8.28 1.01
CA SER A 65 13.72 -8.96 1.22
C SER A 65 12.98 -9.28 -0.07
N MET A 66 13.46 -8.80 -1.22
CA MET A 66 12.78 -9.04 -2.50
C MET A 66 12.89 -10.49 -2.97
N GLY A 67 13.96 -11.21 -2.58
CA GLY A 67 14.10 -12.64 -2.86
C GLY A 67 12.96 -13.48 -2.27
N TRP A 68 12.51 -13.12 -1.07
CA TRP A 68 11.41 -13.82 -0.38
C TRP A 68 10.11 -13.86 -1.18
N TYR A 69 9.78 -12.78 -1.91
CA TYR A 69 8.57 -12.75 -2.75
C TYR A 69 8.58 -13.82 -3.84
N LYS A 70 9.76 -14.07 -4.42
CA LYS A 70 9.95 -15.08 -5.45
C LYS A 70 10.02 -16.48 -4.84
N ASP A 71 10.83 -16.64 -3.81
CA ASP A 71 11.27 -17.96 -3.36
C ASP A 71 10.30 -18.59 -2.37
N ALA A 72 9.71 -17.80 -1.47
CA ALA A 72 8.75 -18.28 -0.47
C ALA A 72 7.31 -17.92 -0.83
N ALA A 73 7.05 -16.67 -1.23
CA ALA A 73 5.68 -16.15 -1.33
C ALA A 73 4.95 -16.44 -2.65
N TYR A 74 5.66 -16.71 -3.75
CA TYR A 74 5.04 -16.85 -5.06
C TYR A 74 3.97 -17.96 -5.09
N SER A 75 4.32 -19.16 -4.63
CA SER A 75 3.40 -20.31 -4.66
C SER A 75 2.18 -20.12 -3.74
N PRO A 76 2.34 -19.73 -2.45
CA PRO A 76 1.20 -19.39 -1.59
C PRO A 76 0.33 -18.26 -2.14
N ALA A 77 0.93 -17.17 -2.65
CA ALA A 77 0.18 -16.03 -3.20
C ALA A 77 -0.65 -16.42 -4.44
N LYS A 78 -0.15 -17.34 -5.27
CA LYS A 78 -0.89 -17.91 -6.40
C LYS A 78 -2.06 -18.78 -5.95
N SER A 79 -1.84 -19.60 -4.91
CA SER A 79 -2.90 -20.42 -4.31
C SER A 79 -4.02 -19.56 -3.71
N ILE A 80 -3.67 -18.46 -3.06
CA ILE A 80 -4.64 -17.50 -2.48
C ILE A 80 -5.46 -16.84 -3.59
N ALA A 81 -4.81 -16.38 -4.67
CA ALA A 81 -5.50 -15.79 -5.81
C ALA A 81 -6.54 -16.78 -6.39
N ALA A 82 -6.10 -18.01 -6.69
CA ALA A 82 -6.97 -19.05 -7.24
C ALA A 82 -8.15 -19.39 -6.31
N ARG A 83 -7.89 -19.56 -5.01
CA ARG A 83 -8.93 -19.85 -4.01
C ARG A 83 -9.98 -18.74 -3.90
N GLN A 84 -9.58 -17.49 -4.15
CA GLN A 84 -10.46 -16.33 -4.11
C GLN A 84 -11.06 -15.96 -5.48
N GLY A 85 -10.75 -16.72 -6.54
CA GLY A 85 -11.27 -16.48 -7.88
C GLY A 85 -10.57 -15.34 -8.63
N PHE A 86 -9.34 -15.00 -8.24
CA PHE A 86 -8.50 -14.02 -8.93
C PHE A 86 -7.39 -14.71 -9.72
N ASP A 87 -6.91 -14.02 -10.76
CA ASP A 87 -5.75 -14.44 -11.51
C ASP A 87 -4.45 -13.97 -10.85
N GLY A 88 -3.31 -14.47 -11.34
CA GLY A 88 -2.00 -13.98 -10.96
C GLY A 88 -1.58 -14.38 -9.56
N VAL A 89 -0.95 -13.45 -8.83
CA VAL A 89 -0.59 -13.63 -7.42
C VAL A 89 -1.25 -12.57 -6.54
N ARG A 90 -1.84 -13.03 -5.43
CA ARG A 90 -2.44 -12.16 -4.42
C ARG A 90 -1.60 -12.20 -3.16
N TRP A 91 -0.98 -11.07 -2.82
CA TRP A 91 -0.09 -10.95 -1.68
C TRP A 91 -0.87 -10.95 -0.36
N MET A 92 -0.39 -11.74 0.59
CA MET A 92 -0.94 -11.83 1.95
C MET A 92 -0.85 -10.49 2.66
N LYS A 93 -1.80 -10.19 3.54
CA LYS A 93 -1.73 -9.02 4.41
C LYS A 93 -0.79 -9.28 5.59
N MET A 94 -1.19 -10.18 6.49
CA MET A 94 -0.37 -10.72 7.57
C MET A 94 0.07 -12.14 7.19
N THR A 95 1.35 -12.46 7.41
CA THR A 95 1.93 -13.72 6.97
C THR A 95 2.96 -14.29 7.94
N ASP A 96 3.78 -15.23 7.51
CA ASP A 96 4.92 -15.77 8.24
C ASP A 96 6.13 -15.91 7.33
N ASN A 97 7.22 -16.43 7.89
CA ASN A 97 8.49 -16.59 7.19
C ASN A 97 8.38 -17.49 5.94
N TRP A 98 7.40 -18.40 5.92
CA TRP A 98 7.11 -19.31 4.80
C TRP A 98 5.94 -18.83 3.94
N ALA A 99 5.54 -17.58 4.13
CA ALA A 99 4.50 -16.93 3.35
C ALA A 99 3.11 -17.60 3.49
N GLY A 100 2.83 -18.21 4.66
CA GLY A 100 1.50 -18.66 5.01
C GLY A 100 0.57 -17.48 5.30
N GLU A 101 -0.67 -17.49 4.78
CA GLU A 101 -1.66 -16.48 5.15
C GLU A 101 -2.10 -16.69 6.61
N ALA A 102 -1.99 -15.66 7.44
CA ALA A 102 -2.34 -15.76 8.84
C ALA A 102 -3.86 -15.51 9.05
N PRO A 103 -4.50 -16.21 10.00
CA PRO A 103 -5.93 -16.07 10.25
C PRO A 103 -6.26 -14.65 10.74
N SER A 104 -7.24 -14.01 10.10
CA SER A 104 -7.72 -12.68 10.47
C SER A 104 -9.13 -12.45 9.97
N SER A 105 -9.98 -11.80 10.77
CA SER A 105 -11.32 -11.38 10.36
C SER A 105 -11.32 -10.19 9.40
N VAL A 106 -10.19 -9.47 9.32
CA VAL A 106 -10.04 -8.23 8.54
C VAL A 106 -8.99 -8.41 7.45
N GLY A 107 -7.88 -9.07 7.76
CA GLY A 107 -6.68 -9.13 6.92
C GLY A 107 -6.91 -9.65 5.50
N SER A 108 -7.78 -10.65 5.35
CA SER A 108 -8.12 -11.21 4.03
C SER A 108 -8.90 -10.24 3.14
N PHE A 109 -9.45 -9.15 3.66
CA PHE A 109 -10.12 -8.09 2.87
C PHE A 109 -9.22 -6.89 2.60
N LEU A 110 -8.03 -6.82 3.17
CA LEU A 110 -7.09 -5.71 2.94
C LEU A 110 -6.29 -5.98 1.67
N ILE A 111 -6.23 -4.98 0.80
CA ILE A 111 -5.63 -5.12 -0.55
C ILE A 111 -4.57 -4.06 -0.85
N TRP A 112 -4.37 -3.08 0.03
CA TRP A 112 -3.51 -1.94 -0.24
C TRP A 112 -2.02 -2.31 -0.32
N GLN A 113 -1.63 -3.47 0.23
CA GLN A 113 -0.30 -4.06 0.03
C GLN A 113 -0.09 -4.63 -1.37
N GLN A 114 -1.15 -4.88 -2.15
CA GLN A 114 -1.04 -5.57 -3.43
C GLN A 114 -0.11 -4.84 -4.42
N PRO A 115 -0.21 -3.51 -4.62
CA PRO A 115 0.67 -2.80 -5.56
C PRO A 115 2.10 -2.58 -5.04
N HIS A 116 2.38 -2.90 -3.76
CA HIS A 116 3.67 -2.61 -3.13
C HIS A 116 4.84 -3.29 -3.84
N PHE A 117 4.66 -4.53 -4.30
CA PHE A 117 5.72 -5.23 -5.02
C PHE A 117 6.14 -4.49 -6.29
N ILE A 118 5.17 -3.96 -7.06
CA ILE A 118 5.44 -3.15 -8.25
C ILE A 118 6.19 -1.87 -7.87
N TYR A 119 5.84 -1.27 -6.73
CA TYR A 119 6.54 -0.10 -6.18
C TYR A 119 7.99 -0.38 -5.82
N PHE A 120 8.25 -1.50 -5.15
CA PHE A 120 9.62 -1.90 -4.81
C PHE A 120 10.45 -2.18 -6.05
N ALA A 121 9.90 -2.95 -6.99
CA ALA A 121 10.55 -3.23 -8.26
C ALA A 121 10.87 -1.93 -9.02
N GLU A 122 9.93 -0.97 -9.07
CA GLU A 122 10.15 0.32 -9.74
C GLU A 122 11.26 1.14 -9.08
N LEU A 123 11.37 1.14 -7.74
CA LEU A 123 12.48 1.81 -7.05
C LEU A 123 13.83 1.16 -7.37
N LEU A 124 13.90 -0.17 -7.39
CA LEU A 124 15.12 -0.91 -7.71
C LEU A 124 15.51 -0.72 -9.17
N TYR A 125 14.54 -0.71 -10.10
CA TYR A 125 14.78 -0.35 -11.50
C TYR A 125 15.30 1.09 -11.63
N ARG A 126 14.71 2.06 -10.93
CA ARG A 126 15.18 3.45 -10.97
C ARG A 126 16.60 3.61 -10.44
N ALA A 127 16.99 2.79 -9.45
CA ALA A 127 18.35 2.78 -8.93
C ALA A 127 19.34 2.09 -9.89
N ASN A 128 18.91 1.07 -10.63
CA ASN A 128 19.74 0.35 -11.59
C ASN A 128 18.93 -0.03 -12.87
N PRO A 129 18.75 0.90 -13.83
CA PRO A 129 17.84 0.74 -14.96
C PRO A 129 18.45 -0.10 -16.08
N THR A 130 18.62 -1.40 -15.83
CA THR A 130 19.23 -2.33 -16.77
C THR A 130 18.26 -3.45 -17.19
N PRO A 131 18.53 -4.12 -18.33
CA PRO A 131 17.77 -5.30 -18.73
C PRO A 131 17.78 -6.40 -17.66
N GLU A 132 18.90 -6.59 -16.95
CA GLU A 132 19.03 -7.59 -15.88
C GLU A 132 18.07 -7.31 -14.72
N THR A 133 17.94 -6.04 -14.30
CA THR A 133 16.97 -5.64 -13.27
C THR A 133 15.55 -5.88 -13.74
N THR A 134 15.25 -5.57 -15.00
CA THR A 134 13.93 -5.82 -15.59
C THR A 134 13.62 -7.32 -15.60
N ASP A 135 14.54 -8.14 -16.08
CA ASP A 135 14.38 -9.59 -16.16
C ASP A 135 14.23 -10.25 -14.79
N LYS A 136 14.92 -9.71 -13.77
CA LYS A 136 14.84 -10.19 -12.40
C LYS A 136 13.44 -10.06 -11.80
N TYR A 137 12.72 -8.97 -12.08
CA TYR A 137 11.46 -8.65 -11.40
C TYR A 137 10.21 -8.73 -12.29
N LYS A 138 10.35 -8.71 -13.62
CA LYS A 138 9.21 -8.60 -14.56
C LYS A 138 8.11 -9.64 -14.31
N THR A 139 8.47 -10.89 -14.03
CA THR A 139 7.49 -11.96 -13.81
C THR A 139 6.56 -11.65 -12.65
N LEU A 140 7.12 -11.25 -11.50
CA LEU A 140 6.32 -10.93 -10.33
C LEU A 140 5.56 -9.60 -10.48
N VAL A 141 6.11 -8.63 -11.21
CA VAL A 141 5.37 -7.40 -11.59
C VAL A 141 4.13 -7.77 -12.41
N PHE A 142 4.27 -8.63 -13.42
CA PHE A 142 3.16 -9.04 -14.28
C PHE A 142 2.13 -9.86 -13.53
N GLU A 143 2.55 -10.81 -12.70
CA GLU A 143 1.65 -11.65 -11.90
C GLU A 143 0.88 -10.82 -10.86
N THR A 144 1.54 -9.80 -10.27
CA THR A 144 0.89 -8.85 -9.35
C THR A 144 -0.18 -8.03 -10.10
N ALA A 145 0.18 -7.50 -11.27
CA ALA A 145 -0.73 -6.71 -12.11
C ALA A 145 -1.90 -7.53 -12.66
N LYS A 146 -1.67 -8.82 -12.98
CA LYS A 146 -2.72 -9.74 -13.41
C LYS A 146 -3.78 -9.91 -12.32
N CYS A 147 -3.37 -10.08 -11.06
CA CYS A 147 -4.29 -10.09 -9.93
C CYS A 147 -5.07 -8.77 -9.82
N MET A 148 -4.37 -7.63 -9.91
CA MET A 148 -5.00 -6.30 -9.86
C MET A 148 -6.04 -6.10 -10.96
N ALA A 149 -5.79 -6.57 -12.18
CA ALA A 149 -6.75 -6.52 -13.29
C ALA A 149 -7.95 -7.45 -13.07
N SER A 150 -7.74 -8.67 -12.56
CA SER A 150 -8.85 -9.58 -12.24
C SER A 150 -9.69 -9.14 -11.03
N PHE A 151 -9.18 -8.22 -10.21
CA PHE A 151 -9.85 -7.74 -9.01
C PHE A 151 -10.95 -6.71 -9.31
N VAL A 152 -10.87 -5.99 -10.44
CA VAL A 152 -11.82 -4.92 -10.74
C VAL A 152 -13.15 -5.47 -11.23
N THR A 153 -14.24 -4.83 -10.81
CA THR A 153 -15.60 -5.15 -11.27
C THR A 153 -16.07 -4.12 -12.29
N TYR A 154 -16.50 -4.58 -13.46
CA TYR A 154 -17.07 -3.71 -14.48
C TYR A 154 -18.50 -3.26 -14.11
N ASP A 155 -18.73 -1.95 -14.16
CA ASP A 155 -20.03 -1.30 -13.98
C ASP A 155 -20.57 -0.87 -15.35
N ALA A 156 -21.33 -1.76 -15.98
CA ALA A 156 -21.85 -1.56 -17.33
C ALA A 156 -22.79 -0.35 -17.46
N ALA A 157 -23.46 0.04 -16.37
CA ALA A 157 -24.39 1.18 -16.38
C ALA A 157 -23.66 2.53 -16.55
N ASN A 158 -22.41 2.61 -16.10
CA ASN A 158 -21.61 3.83 -16.11
C ASN A 158 -20.31 3.69 -16.91
N ASP A 159 -20.15 2.59 -17.67
CA ASP A 159 -18.96 2.26 -18.48
C ASP A 159 -17.64 2.47 -17.74
N ARG A 160 -17.51 1.88 -16.55
CA ARG A 160 -16.34 2.08 -15.68
C ARG A 160 -15.95 0.84 -14.90
N TYR A 161 -14.73 0.81 -14.38
CA TYR A 161 -14.28 -0.21 -13.44
C TYR A 161 -14.28 0.30 -12.01
N LEU A 162 -14.73 -0.56 -11.09
CA LEU A 162 -14.84 -0.30 -9.67
C LEU A 162 -14.02 -1.31 -8.86
N LEU A 163 -13.51 -0.88 -7.72
CA LEU A 163 -12.99 -1.78 -6.68
C LEU A 163 -14.11 -2.06 -5.68
N LYS A 164 -14.32 -3.33 -5.32
CA LYS A 164 -15.37 -3.79 -4.38
C LYS A 164 -14.86 -4.94 -3.52
N GLY A 165 -15.53 -5.21 -2.40
CA GLY A 165 -15.25 -6.39 -1.58
C GLY A 165 -13.95 -6.33 -0.79
N TYR A 166 -13.50 -5.13 -0.43
CA TYR A 166 -12.26 -4.91 0.33
C TYR A 166 -12.45 -3.87 1.42
N ILE A 167 -11.59 -3.95 2.44
CA ILE A 167 -11.47 -2.91 3.45
C ILE A 167 -10.37 -1.95 2.96
N PRO A 168 -10.65 -0.65 2.85
CA PRO A 168 -9.65 0.32 2.40
C PRO A 168 -8.60 0.56 3.50
N ALA A 169 -7.44 1.11 3.15
CA ALA A 169 -6.27 1.28 4.01
C ALA A 169 -6.51 2.09 5.29
N GLN A 170 -7.60 2.87 5.34
CA GLN A 170 -8.05 3.58 6.54
C GLN A 170 -8.74 2.67 7.58
N GLU A 171 -9.13 1.46 7.17
CA GLU A 171 -9.64 0.35 8.01
C GLU A 171 -10.92 0.60 8.81
N THR A 172 -11.62 1.72 8.62
CA THR A 172 -12.90 2.02 9.31
C THR A 172 -14.18 1.72 8.52
N LEU A 173 -14.07 1.27 7.26
CA LEU A 173 -15.21 0.94 6.39
C LEU A 173 -15.27 -0.56 6.15
N GLY A 174 -16.47 -1.14 6.14
CA GLY A 174 -16.67 -2.56 5.93
C GLY A 174 -16.40 -3.01 4.49
N ALA A 175 -16.00 -4.27 4.32
CA ALA A 175 -15.70 -4.84 3.00
C ALA A 175 -16.90 -4.85 2.05
N THR A 176 -18.11 -5.02 2.59
CA THR A 176 -19.37 -5.10 1.83
C THR A 176 -19.90 -3.73 1.42
N GLU A 177 -19.52 -2.67 2.13
CA GLU A 177 -20.01 -1.30 1.90
C GLU A 177 -19.05 -0.49 1.03
N THR A 178 -17.77 -0.86 1.02
CA THR A 178 -16.73 -0.10 0.32
C THR A 178 -16.84 -0.33 -1.17
N VAL A 179 -16.98 0.79 -1.90
CA VAL A 179 -16.89 0.85 -3.35
C VAL A 179 -15.91 1.95 -3.69
N THR A 180 -14.80 1.60 -4.35
CA THR A 180 -13.86 2.52 -5.00
C THR A 180 -13.42 3.69 -4.12
N SER A 181 -12.68 3.39 -3.05
CA SER A 181 -11.98 4.42 -2.28
C SER A 181 -10.88 5.10 -3.13
N PRO A 182 -10.70 6.44 -2.99
CA PRO A 182 -9.78 7.19 -3.85
C PRO A 182 -8.33 6.72 -3.81
N PHE A 183 -7.83 6.33 -2.62
CA PHE A 183 -6.45 5.88 -2.46
C PHE A 183 -6.19 4.58 -3.24
N GLU A 184 -7.02 3.56 -3.03
CA GLU A 184 -6.89 2.28 -3.71
C GLU A 184 -7.09 2.41 -5.22
N LEU A 185 -8.04 3.21 -5.69
CA LEU A 185 -8.22 3.44 -7.12
C LEU A 185 -6.98 4.06 -7.76
N ALA A 186 -6.42 5.11 -7.13
CA ALA A 186 -5.20 5.74 -7.60
C ALA A 186 -4.02 4.77 -7.60
N TYR A 187 -3.93 3.92 -6.56
CA TYR A 187 -2.84 2.95 -6.47
C TYR A 187 -2.98 1.81 -7.49
N TRP A 188 -4.22 1.38 -7.77
CA TRP A 188 -4.53 0.40 -8.81
C TRP A 188 -4.16 0.93 -10.19
N HIS A 189 -4.58 2.15 -10.51
CA HIS A 189 -4.23 2.82 -11.76
C HIS A 189 -2.72 2.96 -11.91
N TRP A 190 -2.03 3.44 -10.86
CA TRP A 190 -0.58 3.57 -10.85
C TRP A 190 0.12 2.21 -11.05
N GLY A 191 -0.33 1.16 -10.36
CA GLY A 191 0.26 -0.17 -10.45
C GLY A 191 0.11 -0.79 -11.84
N LEU A 192 -1.11 -0.78 -12.41
CA LEU A 192 -1.35 -1.28 -13.78
C LEU A 192 -0.60 -0.45 -14.83
N SER A 193 -0.59 0.89 -14.70
CA SER A 193 0.17 1.76 -15.60
C SER A 193 1.66 1.48 -15.54
N THR A 194 2.19 1.21 -14.35
CA THR A 194 3.60 0.87 -14.15
C THR A 194 3.91 -0.50 -14.73
N ALA A 195 3.05 -1.50 -14.52
CA ALA A 195 3.21 -2.83 -15.09
C ALA A 195 3.22 -2.80 -16.63
N GLN A 196 2.43 -1.94 -17.27
CA GLN A 196 2.52 -1.74 -18.73
C GLN A 196 3.89 -1.23 -19.17
N ARG A 197 4.45 -0.23 -18.46
CA ARG A 197 5.82 0.24 -18.73
C ARG A 197 6.86 -0.86 -18.54
N TRP A 198 6.65 -1.75 -17.58
CA TRP A 198 7.52 -2.92 -17.39
C TRP A 198 7.45 -3.91 -18.56
N ARG A 199 6.29 -4.10 -19.18
CA ARG A 199 6.17 -4.91 -20.40
C ARG A 199 6.98 -4.30 -21.54
N GLU A 200 6.85 -3.00 -21.76
CA GLU A 200 7.60 -2.28 -22.79
C GLU A 200 9.11 -2.36 -22.56
N ARG A 201 9.57 -2.16 -21.32
CA ARG A 201 10.99 -2.32 -20.93
C ARG A 201 11.51 -3.73 -21.17
N ALA A 202 10.65 -4.74 -20.98
CA ALA A 202 10.96 -6.14 -21.27
C ALA A 202 10.83 -6.49 -22.77
N CYS A 203 10.67 -5.50 -23.65
CA CYS A 203 10.46 -5.66 -25.09
C CYS A 203 9.23 -6.53 -25.43
N LEU A 204 8.22 -6.51 -24.56
CA LEU A 204 6.93 -7.18 -24.77
C LEU A 204 5.88 -6.14 -25.20
N GLY A 205 4.92 -6.58 -26.01
CA GLY A 205 3.71 -5.78 -26.27
C GLY A 205 2.93 -5.55 -24.99
N ARG A 206 2.25 -4.39 -24.89
CA ARG A 206 1.34 -4.05 -23.79
C ARG A 206 0.25 -5.10 -23.63
N GLU A 207 -0.26 -5.28 -22.42
CA GLU A 207 -1.37 -6.20 -22.13
C GLU A 207 -2.71 -5.53 -22.50
N PRO A 208 -3.46 -6.04 -23.50
CA PRO A 208 -4.68 -5.37 -23.98
C PRO A 208 -5.76 -5.19 -22.91
N GLU A 209 -5.91 -6.15 -22.00
CA GLU A 209 -6.89 -6.05 -20.90
C GLU A 209 -6.58 -4.86 -19.99
N TRP A 210 -5.31 -4.68 -19.62
CA TRP A 210 -4.91 -3.58 -18.74
C TRP A 210 -5.12 -2.23 -19.41
N ASP A 211 -4.87 -2.13 -20.73
CA ASP A 211 -5.16 -0.93 -21.51
C ASP A 211 -6.65 -0.65 -21.65
N HIS A 212 -7.51 -1.66 -21.59
CA HIS A 212 -8.96 -1.48 -21.55
C HIS A 212 -9.45 -0.98 -20.18
N ILE A 213 -8.82 -1.44 -19.09
CA ILE A 213 -9.20 -1.08 -17.71
C ILE A 213 -8.77 0.35 -17.34
N LEU A 214 -7.53 0.71 -17.62
CA LEU A 214 -6.92 1.98 -17.20
C LEU A 214 -7.74 3.25 -17.49
N PRO A 215 -8.23 3.49 -18.72
CA PRO A 215 -8.99 4.70 -19.04
C PRO A 215 -10.38 4.74 -18.39
N LYS A 216 -10.86 3.61 -17.87
CA LYS A 216 -12.18 3.43 -17.25
C LYS A 216 -12.14 3.52 -15.73
N PHE A 217 -10.98 3.84 -15.14
CA PHE A 217 -10.90 4.29 -13.76
C PHE A 217 -11.31 5.76 -13.66
N ILE A 218 -12.45 6.02 -13.05
CA ILE A 218 -13.00 7.37 -12.92
C ILE A 218 -12.51 8.00 -11.62
N PHE A 219 -11.64 9.00 -11.76
CA PHE A 219 -11.16 9.80 -10.64
C PHE A 219 -12.15 10.92 -10.34
N GLY A 220 -13.02 10.69 -9.36
CA GLY A 220 -13.97 11.68 -8.87
C GLY A 220 -14.61 11.22 -7.57
N ILE A 221 -14.94 12.16 -6.68
CA ILE A 221 -15.76 11.86 -5.51
C ILE A 221 -17.20 11.74 -6.01
N GLU A 222 -17.63 10.53 -6.33
CA GLU A 222 -19.08 10.28 -6.33
C GLU A 222 -19.55 10.41 -4.89
N ILE A 223 -20.25 11.51 -4.61
CA ILE A 223 -20.93 11.73 -3.35
C ILE A 223 -22.12 10.77 -3.32
N THR A 224 -21.86 9.51 -3.01
CA THR A 224 -22.90 8.57 -2.60
C THR A 224 -23.40 9.00 -1.22
N SER A 225 -24.69 8.79 -0.96
CA SER A 225 -25.38 9.24 0.26
C SER A 225 -24.71 8.78 1.58
N VAL A 226 -23.92 7.71 1.54
CA VAL A 226 -23.12 7.18 2.65
C VAL A 226 -21.97 8.11 3.03
N SER A 227 -21.27 8.68 2.05
CA SER A 227 -20.17 9.64 2.27
C SER A 227 -20.67 10.92 2.94
N VAL A 228 -21.86 11.39 2.58
CA VAL A 228 -22.50 12.57 3.20
C VAL A 228 -22.89 12.30 4.65
N ALA A 229 -23.42 11.11 4.96
CA ALA A 229 -23.85 10.77 6.31
C ALA A 229 -22.69 10.74 7.31
N ARG A 230 -21.51 10.23 6.89
CA ARG A 230 -20.30 10.18 7.74
C ARG A 230 -19.59 11.54 7.83
N ILE A 231 -19.51 12.31 6.74
CA ILE A 231 -18.98 13.68 6.77
C ILE A 231 -19.84 14.56 7.69
N LYS A 232 -21.17 14.44 7.64
CA LYS A 232 -22.07 15.17 8.54
C LYS A 232 -21.90 14.76 10.01
N ARG A 233 -21.75 13.46 10.32
CA ARG A 233 -21.47 13.00 11.70
C ARG A 233 -20.14 13.54 12.24
N ASN A 234 -19.08 13.55 11.43
CA ASN A 234 -17.77 14.05 11.86
C ASN A 234 -17.71 15.58 11.96
N ALA A 235 -18.48 16.31 11.14
CA ALA A 235 -18.62 17.77 11.26
C ALA A 235 -19.35 18.18 12.57
N THR A 236 -20.30 17.37 13.05
CA THR A 236 -20.96 17.60 14.34
C THR A 236 -20.02 17.35 15.52
N VAL A 237 -19.12 16.37 15.44
CA VAL A 237 -18.13 16.09 16.49
C VAL A 237 -17.04 17.19 16.54
N PHE A 238 -16.64 17.73 15.38
CA PHE A 238 -15.66 18.82 15.33
C PHE A 238 -16.16 20.15 15.91
N ARG A 239 -17.47 20.45 15.79
CA ARG A 239 -18.05 21.66 16.42
C ARG A 239 -18.07 21.60 17.94
N THR A 240 -18.10 20.41 18.54
CA THR A 240 -18.19 20.25 20.00
C THR A 240 -16.81 20.29 20.69
N ILE A 241 -15.73 19.94 19.98
CA ILE A 241 -14.37 19.91 20.55
C ILE A 241 -13.69 21.29 20.46
N VAL A 242 -14.03 22.12 19.47
CA VAL A 242 -13.38 23.44 19.28
C VAL A 242 -13.91 24.54 20.22
N PHE A 243 -15.06 24.35 20.88
CA PHE A 243 -15.66 25.37 21.76
C PHE A 243 -15.27 25.29 23.25
N ARG A 244 -14.34 24.40 23.66
CA ARG A 244 -13.99 24.24 25.09
C ARG A 244 -12.51 24.44 25.47
N VAL A 245 -11.65 24.91 24.56
CA VAL A 245 -10.21 25.11 24.84
C VAL A 245 -9.68 26.51 24.46
N ALA A 246 -10.54 27.53 24.35
CA ALA A 246 -10.09 28.90 24.15
C ALA A 246 -10.92 29.91 24.94
N CYS A 247 -10.56 30.09 26.22
CA CYS A 247 -10.84 31.33 26.95
C CYS A 247 -9.61 31.65 27.82
N PRO A 248 -8.71 32.53 27.36
CA PRO A 248 -7.59 33.01 28.17
C PRO A 248 -8.03 34.20 29.02
N LEU A 249 -7.79 34.10 30.32
CA LEU A 249 -7.64 35.23 31.24
C LEU A 249 -6.55 36.18 30.71
N MET A 250 -6.89 37.45 30.49
CA MET A 250 -6.19 38.59 31.10
C MET A 250 -6.84 39.92 30.67
N HIS A 251 -7.64 40.49 31.57
CA HIS A 251 -7.95 41.92 31.62
C HIS A 251 -7.13 42.49 32.78
N ILE A 252 -6.12 43.33 32.49
CA ILE A 252 -5.58 44.30 33.44
C ILE A 252 -5.34 45.60 32.66
N GLY A 253 -5.94 46.68 33.14
CA GLY A 253 -5.79 48.04 32.64
C GLY A 253 -6.65 48.97 33.48
N SER A 254 -6.12 49.40 34.62
CA SER A 254 -6.70 50.35 35.57
C SER A 254 -6.66 51.79 35.03
N ILE A 255 -7.72 52.54 35.33
CA ILE A 255 -7.73 53.95 35.81
C ILE A 255 -6.58 54.84 35.25
N GLU A 256 -6.85 55.60 34.19
CA GLU A 256 -7.27 57.02 34.20
C GLU A 256 -7.98 57.36 32.87
#